data_AF-A0A541CDY4-F1
#
_entry.id   AF-A0A541CDY4-F1
#
_cell.length_a   1.000
_cell.length_b   1.000
_cell.length_c   1.000
_cell.angle_alpha   90.00
_cell.angle_beta   90.00
_cell.angle_gamma   90.00
#
_symmetry.space_group_name_H-M   'P 1'
#
loop_
_entity.id
_entity.type
_entity.pdbx_description
1 polymer ?
#
loop_
_entity_poly.entity_id
_entity_poly.type
_entity_poly.pdbx_seq_one_letter_code
_entity_poly.pdbx_strand_id
1 'polypeptide(L)'
;MELFAPRALAAILGEMFGGLLWVAAATAALALALCLLALRRGVRWRLALRGAAAFGALVAAGVLAALPGFTNATHADLAGALDWLIWGVVGLGVGLAAALAVLPMLALALGERADAPARRPQRGAASSLR
;
A
#
# COMPACT_ATOMS: atom_id res chain seq x y z
N MET A 1 14.56 1.52 -32.54
CA MET A 1 13.69 1.53 -31.34
C MET A 1 14.44 1.00 -30.10
N GLU A 2 15.67 1.48 -29.83
CA GLU A 2 16.45 1.02 -28.66
C GLU A 2 16.19 1.83 -27.38
N LEU A 3 15.55 3.00 -27.51
CA LEU A 3 15.19 3.90 -26.40
C LEU A 3 14.17 3.30 -25.42
N PHE A 4 13.44 2.26 -25.81
CA PHE A 4 12.50 1.53 -24.94
C PHE A 4 13.05 0.20 -24.41
N ALA A 5 14.35 -0.06 -24.58
CA ALA A 5 14.96 -1.25 -23.99
C ALA A 5 14.86 -1.14 -22.45
N PRO A 6 14.42 -2.18 -21.72
CA PRO A 6 14.26 -2.14 -20.26
C PRO A 6 15.52 -1.67 -19.53
N ARG A 7 16.70 -2.04 -20.07
CA ARG A 7 18.01 -1.59 -19.57
C ARG A 7 18.22 -0.08 -19.69
N ALA A 8 17.73 0.54 -20.76
CA ALA A 8 17.86 1.99 -21.00
C ALA A 8 16.94 2.75 -20.05
N LEU A 9 15.71 2.27 -19.84
CA LEU A 9 14.80 2.81 -18.84
C LEU A 9 15.37 2.70 -17.43
N ALA A 10 15.96 1.55 -17.06
CA ALA A 10 16.60 1.37 -15.77
C ALA A 10 17.81 2.29 -15.56
N ALA A 11 18.61 2.52 -16.61
CA ALA A 11 19.74 3.45 -16.56
C ALA A 11 19.28 4.90 -16.38
N ILE A 12 18.27 5.33 -17.15
CA ILE A 12 17.69 6.68 -17.05
C ILE A 12 17.07 6.90 -15.66
N LEU A 13 16.27 5.96 -15.17
CA LEU A 13 15.75 6.05 -13.80
C LEU A 13 16.88 6.03 -12.76
N GLY A 14 17.92 5.22 -12.98
CA GLY A 14 19.12 5.15 -12.16
C GLY A 14 19.81 6.50 -12.00
N GLU A 15 19.99 7.23 -13.10
CA GLU A 15 20.60 8.56 -13.08
C GLU A 15 19.66 9.61 -12.48
N MET A 16 18.36 9.57 -12.81
CA MET A 16 17.39 10.56 -12.33
C MET A 16 17.06 10.42 -10.84
N PHE A 17 16.94 9.19 -10.35
CA PHE A 17 16.46 8.90 -9.00
C PHE A 17 17.56 8.37 -8.08
N GLY A 18 18.69 7.89 -8.61
CA GLY A 18 19.92 7.57 -7.86
C GLY A 18 19.69 6.96 -6.48
N GLY A 19 20.04 7.71 -5.44
CA GLY A 19 19.86 7.30 -4.03
C GLY A 19 18.42 7.00 -3.62
N LEU A 20 17.41 7.65 -4.21
CA LEU A 20 15.99 7.37 -3.93
C LEU A 20 15.60 5.96 -4.38
N LEU A 21 16.20 5.42 -5.44
CA LEU A 21 15.97 4.03 -5.84
C LEU A 21 16.48 3.05 -4.79
N TRP A 22 17.61 3.33 -4.15
CA TRP A 22 18.11 2.52 -3.04
C TRP A 22 17.20 2.60 -1.83
N VAL A 23 16.70 3.79 -1.49
CA VAL A 23 15.73 3.96 -0.40
C VAL A 23 14.44 3.21 -0.71
N ALA A 24 13.94 3.31 -1.94
CA ALA A 24 12.74 2.60 -2.40
C ALA A 24 12.95 1.07 -2.35
N ALA A 25 14.11 0.58 -2.81
CA ALA A 25 14.46 -0.83 -2.77
C ALA A 25 14.58 -1.35 -1.33
N ALA A 26 15.24 -0.60 -0.43
CA ALA A 26 15.34 -0.96 0.98
C ALA A 26 13.96 -0.99 1.67
N THR A 27 13.12 0.00 1.37
CA THR A 27 11.73 0.08 1.87
C THR A 27 10.90 -1.10 1.37
N ALA A 28 11.02 -1.45 0.09
CA ALA A 28 10.34 -2.60 -0.51
C ALA A 28 10.80 -3.92 0.12
N ALA A 29 12.11 -4.09 0.34
CA ALA A 29 12.67 -5.26 1.01
C ALA A 29 12.15 -5.38 2.45
N LEU A 30 12.10 -4.28 3.20
CA LEU A 30 11.54 -4.24 4.56
C LEU A 30 10.05 -4.60 4.56
N ALA A 31 9.26 -4.01 3.66
CA ALA A 31 7.84 -4.31 3.54
C ALA A 31 7.60 -5.80 3.22
N LEU A 32 8.41 -6.37 2.33
CA LEU A 32 8.36 -7.80 2.00
C LEU A 32 8.70 -8.67 3.23
N ALA A 33 9.76 -8.33 3.97
CA ALA A 33 10.14 -9.06 5.18
C ALA A 33 9.03 -9.06 6.23
N LEU A 34 8.40 -7.91 6.46
CA LEU A 34 7.27 -7.79 7.39
C LEU A 34 6.03 -8.54 6.88
N CYS A 35 5.79 -8.57 5.57
CA CYS A 35 4.70 -9.33 4.97
C CYS A 35 4.89 -10.84 5.17
N LEU A 36 6.11 -11.35 4.93
CA LEU A 36 6.46 -12.74 5.20
C LEU A 36 6.30 -13.10 6.69
N LEU A 37 6.69 -12.18 7.59
CA LEU A 37 6.48 -12.36 9.03
C LEU A 37 4.98 -12.42 9.39
N ALA A 38 4.16 -11.56 8.81
CA ALA A 38 2.71 -11.57 9.02
C ALA A 38 2.05 -12.86 8.50
N LEU A 39 2.49 -13.36 7.35
CA LEU A 39 2.04 -14.66 6.81
C LEU A 39 2.43 -15.81 7.76
N ARG A 40 3.68 -15.82 8.25
CA ARG A 40 4.14 -16.83 9.22
C ARG A 40 3.36 -16.82 10.54
N ARG A 41 2.83 -15.66 10.95
CA ARG A 41 2.04 -15.50 12.18
C ARG A 41 0.56 -15.86 12.02
N GLY A 42 0.11 -16.33 10.85
CA GLY A 42 -1.28 -16.72 10.65
C GLY A 42 -2.27 -15.56 10.81
N VAL A 43 -1.85 -14.36 10.40
CA VAL A 43 -2.64 -13.14 10.58
C VAL A 43 -3.86 -13.12 9.64
N ARG A 44 -5.01 -12.67 10.14
CA ARG A 44 -6.18 -12.36 9.30
C ARG A 44 -6.03 -10.97 8.66
N TRP A 45 -6.03 -10.92 7.34
CA TRP A 45 -5.69 -9.73 6.55
C TRP A 45 -6.84 -8.73 6.34
N ARG A 46 -8.08 -9.07 6.70
CA ARG A 46 -9.27 -8.31 6.27
C ARG A 46 -9.31 -6.85 6.75
N LEU A 47 -8.95 -6.62 8.02
CA LEU A 47 -8.89 -5.26 8.59
C LEU A 47 -7.67 -4.50 8.09
N ALA A 48 -6.52 -5.17 7.99
CA ALA A 48 -5.28 -4.59 7.50
C ALA A 48 -5.40 -4.13 6.04
N LEU A 49 -6.01 -4.92 5.16
CA LEU A 49 -6.25 -4.56 3.76
C LEU A 49 -7.17 -3.34 3.64
N ARG A 50 -8.24 -3.28 4.44
CA ARG A 50 -9.15 -2.12 4.45
C ARG A 50 -8.45 -0.86 4.96
N GLY A 51 -7.67 -0.98 6.04
CA GLY A 51 -6.90 0.13 6.58
C GLY A 51 -5.84 0.63 5.59
N ALA A 52 -5.10 -0.28 4.97
CA ALA A 52 -4.10 0.05 3.94
C ALA A 52 -4.74 0.70 2.71
N ALA A 53 -5.89 0.19 2.25
CA ALA A 53 -6.62 0.78 1.14
C ALA A 53 -7.15 2.19 1.47
N ALA A 54 -7.70 2.39 2.66
CA ALA A 54 -8.15 3.70 3.12
C ALA A 54 -6.99 4.70 3.23
N PHE A 55 -5.87 4.26 3.80
CA PHE A 55 -4.65 5.06 3.87
C PHE A 55 -4.12 5.43 2.47
N GLY A 56 -4.03 4.45 1.57
CA GLY A 56 -3.61 4.69 0.18
C GLY A 56 -4.53 5.64 -0.56
N ALA A 57 -5.85 5.53 -0.36
CA ALA A 57 -6.82 6.45 -0.95
C ALA A 57 -6.65 7.88 -0.40
N LEU A 58 -6.41 8.05 0.90
CA LEU A 58 -6.12 9.35 1.50
C LEU A 58 -4.82 9.95 0.96
N VAL A 59 -3.76 9.15 0.81
CA VAL A 59 -2.50 9.60 0.20
C VAL A 59 -2.71 9.98 -1.25
N ALA A 60 -3.43 9.18 -2.04
CA ALA A 60 -3.75 9.51 -3.43
C ALA A 60 -4.49 10.85 -3.54
N ALA A 61 -5.52 11.05 -2.72
CA ALA A 61 -6.28 12.30 -2.68
C ALA A 61 -5.42 13.49 -2.25
N GLY A 62 -4.56 13.31 -1.24
CA GLY A 62 -3.64 14.34 -0.77
C GLY A 62 -2.60 14.72 -1.83
N VAL A 63 -2.05 13.74 -2.55
CA VAL A 63 -1.11 13.95 -3.65
C VAL A 63 -1.77 14.70 -4.79
N LEU A 64 -2.98 14.28 -5.20
CA LEU A 64 -3.76 14.99 -6.21
C LEU A 64 -4.03 16.44 -5.77
N ALA A 65 -4.46 16.67 -4.52
CA ALA A 65 -4.69 18.02 -4.03
C ALA A 65 -3.43 18.88 -3.94
N ALA A 66 -2.26 18.29 -3.64
CA ALA A 66 -1.01 19.01 -3.42
C ALA A 66 -0.18 19.22 -4.70
N LEU A 67 -0.34 18.37 -5.72
CA LEU A 67 0.39 18.43 -7.00
C LEU A 67 0.40 19.82 -7.66
N PRO A 68 -0.72 20.58 -7.72
CA PRO A 68 -0.72 21.94 -8.26
C PRO A 68 0.24 22.88 -7.51
N GLY A 69 0.34 22.74 -6.19
CA GLY A 69 1.24 23.55 -5.36
C GLY A 69 2.72 23.27 -5.59
N PHE A 70 3.07 22.07 -6.06
CA PHE A 70 4.45 21.71 -6.39
C PHE A 70 4.84 22.00 -7.84
N THR A 71 3.85 22.05 -8.74
CA THR A 71 4.10 22.19 -10.18
C THR A 71 3.89 23.60 -10.71
N ASN A 72 3.35 24.52 -9.89
CA ASN A 72 2.86 25.85 -10.31
C ASN A 72 1.86 25.81 -11.48
N ALA A 73 1.39 24.62 -11.87
CA ALA A 73 0.35 24.42 -12.86
C ALA A 73 -0.99 24.43 -12.13
N THR A 74 -1.91 25.26 -12.59
CA THR A 74 -3.26 25.31 -12.05
C THR A 74 -4.13 24.23 -12.70
N HIS A 75 -5.23 23.83 -12.05
CA HIS A 75 -6.20 22.89 -12.65
C HIS A 75 -6.79 23.39 -13.98
N ALA A 76 -6.69 24.70 -14.25
CA ALA A 76 -7.10 25.31 -15.51
C ALA A 76 -6.13 25.01 -16.66
N ASP A 77 -4.88 24.63 -16.36
CA ASP A 77 -3.86 24.31 -17.34
C ASP A 77 -3.94 22.85 -17.83
N LEU A 78 -4.72 21.99 -17.15
CA LEU A 78 -5.06 20.64 -17.61
C LEU A 78 -6.17 20.70 -18.66
N ALA A 79 -5.83 21.19 -19.85
CA ALA A 79 -6.74 21.32 -20.97
C ALA A 79 -7.01 20.00 -21.71
N GLY A 80 -6.13 18.99 -21.55
CA GLY A 80 -6.23 17.70 -22.24
C GLY A 80 -6.75 16.56 -21.36
N ALA A 81 -7.58 15.68 -21.92
CA ALA A 81 -8.00 14.43 -21.25
C ALA A 81 -6.80 13.53 -20.88
N LEU A 82 -5.70 13.62 -21.65
CA LEU A 82 -4.45 12.91 -21.36
C LEU A 82 -3.79 13.42 -20.07
N ASP A 83 -3.85 14.72 -19.80
CA ASP A 83 -3.24 15.33 -18.62
C ASP A 83 -3.98 14.87 -17.36
N TRP A 84 -5.32 14.84 -17.41
CA TRP A 84 -6.15 14.27 -16.35
C TRP A 84 -5.87 12.80 -16.10
N LEU A 85 -5.63 12.03 -17.16
CA LEU A 85 -5.29 10.61 -17.03
C LEU A 85 -3.91 10.42 -16.39
N ILE A 86 -2.89 11.17 -16.83
CA ILE A 86 -1.54 11.13 -16.25
C ILE A 86 -1.60 11.53 -14.77
N TRP A 87 -2.34 12.59 -14.46
CA TRP A 87 -2.50 13.07 -13.09
C TRP A 87 -3.18 12.03 -12.19
N GLY A 88 -4.26 11.41 -12.67
CA GLY A 88 -4.93 10.30 -12.00
C GLY A 88 -4.00 9.09 -11.80
N VAL A 89 -3.21 8.72 -12.80
CA VAL A 89 -2.24 7.62 -12.72
C VAL A 89 -1.15 7.91 -11.67
N VAL A 90 -0.64 9.14 -11.60
CA VAL A 90 0.34 9.53 -10.57
C VAL A 90 -0.28 9.42 -9.17
N GLY A 91 -1.46 10.00 -8.96
CA GLY A 91 -2.16 9.93 -7.67
C GLY A 91 -2.44 8.47 -7.23
N LEU A 92 -2.97 7.66 -8.13
CA LEU A 92 -3.22 6.23 -7.89
C LEU A 92 -1.93 5.46 -7.62
N GLY A 93 -0.87 5.73 -8.39
CA GLY A 93 0.43 5.09 -8.23
C GLY A 93 1.04 5.35 -6.87
N VAL A 94 1.04 6.61 -6.43
CA VAL A 94 1.56 6.99 -5.10
C VAL A 94 0.69 6.43 -3.98
N GLY A 95 -0.63 6.49 -4.11
CA GLY A 95 -1.55 5.91 -3.13
C GLY A 95 -1.40 4.40 -2.98
N LEU A 96 -1.24 3.68 -4.09
CA LEU A 96 -1.01 2.23 -4.09
C LEU A 96 0.34 1.89 -3.46
N ALA A 97 1.41 2.62 -3.80
CA ALA A 97 2.73 2.44 -3.20
C ALA A 97 2.67 2.63 -1.67
N ALA A 98 1.98 3.68 -1.21
CA ALA A 98 1.79 3.96 0.21
C ALA A 98 0.97 2.87 0.92
N ALA A 99 -0.12 2.39 0.30
CA ALA A 99 -0.91 1.28 0.82
C ALA A 99 -0.06 0.02 0.99
N LEU A 100 0.72 -0.35 -0.02
CA LEU A 100 1.59 -1.53 0.03
C LEU A 100 2.70 -1.41 1.06
N ALA A 101 3.26 -0.21 1.23
CA ALA A 101 4.30 0.05 2.23
C ALA A 101 3.80 -0.13 3.67
N VAL A 102 2.56 0.31 3.94
CA VAL A 102 1.96 0.29 5.30
C VAL A 102 1.20 -1.01 5.59
N LEU A 103 0.74 -1.73 4.56
CA LEU A 103 0.02 -3.00 4.69
C LEU A 103 0.66 -4.00 5.65
N PRO A 104 1.96 -4.33 5.57
CA PRO A 104 2.53 -5.35 6.45
C PRO A 104 2.62 -4.87 7.91
N MET A 105 2.79 -3.57 8.16
CA MET A 105 2.71 -3.01 9.51
C MET A 105 1.28 -3.11 10.08
N LEU A 106 0.27 -2.75 9.29
CA LEU A 106 -1.13 -2.88 9.70
C LEU A 106 -1.55 -4.33 9.88
N ALA A 107 -1.02 -5.25 9.06
CA ALA A 107 -1.23 -6.67 9.25
C ALA A 107 -0.69 -7.12 10.60
N LEU A 108 0.54 -6.73 10.97
CA LEU A 108 1.10 -7.11 12.27
C LEU A 108 0.41 -6.43 13.47
N ALA A 109 -0.12 -5.20 13.30
CA ALA A 109 -0.73 -4.44 14.38
C ALA A 109 -2.22 -4.76 14.63
N LEU A 110 -3.01 -4.88 13.55
CA LEU A 110 -4.47 -5.07 13.59
C LEU A 110 -4.89 -6.50 13.27
N GLY A 111 -3.93 -7.35 12.94
CA GLY A 111 -4.14 -8.73 12.57
C GLY A 111 -4.69 -9.58 13.70
N GLU A 112 -5.94 -10.03 13.57
CA GLU A 112 -6.44 -11.10 14.43
C GLU A 112 -5.64 -12.37 14.18
N ARG A 113 -5.13 -13.00 15.24
CA ARG A 113 -4.49 -14.32 15.14
C ARG A 113 -5.56 -15.34 14.76
N ALA A 114 -5.32 -16.12 13.71
CA ALA A 114 -6.22 -17.21 13.32
C ALA A 114 -6.41 -18.27 14.42
N ASP A 115 -5.46 -18.38 15.36
CA ASP A 115 -5.41 -19.42 16.39
C ASP A 115 -6.13 -19.09 17.70
N ALA A 116 -7.13 -18.20 17.71
CA ALA A 116 -8.00 -18.11 18.89
C ALA A 116 -8.86 -19.39 18.93
N PRO A 117 -8.64 -20.34 19.87
CA PRO A 117 -9.49 -21.52 19.95
C PRO A 117 -10.91 -21.03 20.14
N ALA A 118 -11.79 -21.39 19.21
CA ALA A 118 -13.22 -21.14 19.33
C ALA A 118 -13.62 -21.59 20.74
N ARG A 119 -14.02 -20.64 21.61
CA ARG A 119 -14.58 -20.97 22.93
C ARG A 119 -15.74 -21.90 22.65
N ARG A 120 -15.53 -23.21 22.85
CA ARG A 120 -16.61 -24.19 22.77
C ARG A 120 -17.69 -23.68 23.72
N PRO A 121 -18.94 -23.48 23.28
CA PRO A 121 -20.01 -23.18 24.21
C PRO A 121 -20.02 -24.32 25.23
N GLN A 122 -19.84 -23.99 26.52
CA GLN A 122 -19.99 -24.92 27.63
C GLN A 122 -21.44 -25.43 27.63
N ARG A 123 -21.74 -26.44 26.81
CA ARG A 123 -22.90 -27.30 26.95
C ARG A 123 -22.65 -28.18 28.15
N GLY A 124 -22.89 -27.65 29.35
CA GLY A 124 -22.60 -28.40 30.58
C GLY A 124 -23.06 -27.69 31.85
N ALA A 125 -24.28 -27.15 31.88
CA ALA A 125 -24.84 -26.59 33.12
C ALA A 125 -26.38 -26.76 33.24
N ALA A 126 -27.00 -27.68 32.50
CA ALA A 126 -28.47 -27.82 32.50
C ALA A 126 -28.97 -29.27 32.71
N SER A 127 -28.16 -30.19 33.24
CA SER A 127 -28.59 -31.58 33.46
C SER A 127 -28.52 -32.08 34.91
N SER A 128 -28.38 -31.21 35.91
CA SER A 128 -28.28 -31.60 37.33
C SER A 128 -29.48 -31.17 38.18
N LEU A 129 -30.67 -31.06 37.59
CA LEU A 129 -31.94 -30.93 38.31
C LEU A 129 -32.88 -32.06 37.88
N ARG A 130 -32.61 -33.26 38.40
CA ARG A 130 -33.59 -34.35 38.55
C ARG A 130 -33.33 -35.04 39.88
#